data_AF-C6PW43-F1
#
_entry.id   AF-C6PW43-F1
#
_cell.length_a   1.000
_cell.length_b   1.000
_cell.length_c   1.000
_cell.angle_alpha   90.00
_cell.angle_beta   90.00
_cell.angle_gamma   90.00
#
_symmetry.space_group_name_H-M   'P 1'
#
loop_
_entity.id
_entity.type
_entity.pdbx_description
1 polymer ?
#
loop_
_entity_poly.entity_id
_entity_poly.type
_entity_poly.pdbx_seq_one_letter_code
_entity_poly.pdbx_strand_id
1 'polypeptide(L)'
;MNKGKLQRELLKAKFNLLKDIETDQKQKLPQPLLQKSVKEDEEIIILPKVDRNVIVKRDIFDCIMDRSSNRVYTEESLSLEELSFLFMEHSGSKKSCRKSKFCDF
;
A
#
# COMPACT_ATOMS: atom_id res chain seq x y z
N MET A 1 24.51 11.20 -14.77
CA MET A 1 24.49 10.02 -13.87
C MET A 1 23.23 9.20 -14.13
N ASN A 2 23.34 7.87 -14.24
CA ASN A 2 22.22 6.99 -14.53
C ASN A 2 21.37 6.81 -13.25
N LYS A 3 20.14 7.35 -13.24
CA LYS A 3 19.24 7.42 -12.05
C LYS A 3 19.08 6.07 -11.34
N GLY A 4 18.99 4.98 -12.11
CA GLY A 4 18.84 3.63 -11.56
C GLY A 4 20.07 3.11 -10.80
N LYS A 5 21.29 3.54 -11.16
CA LYS A 5 22.50 3.17 -10.40
C LYS A 5 22.52 3.84 -9.02
N LEU A 6 22.10 5.11 -8.96
CA LEU A 6 22.04 5.86 -7.71
C LEU A 6 20.98 5.29 -6.76
N GLN A 7 19.77 5.00 -7.26
CA GLN A 7 18.70 4.38 -6.47
C GLN A 7 19.11 3.01 -5.90
N ARG A 8 19.84 2.20 -6.69
CA ARG A 8 20.35 0.90 -6.22
C ARG A 8 21.40 1.05 -5.12
N GLU A 9 22.28 2.03 -5.20
CA GLU A 9 23.28 2.29 -4.14
C GLU A 9 22.63 2.81 -2.86
N LEU A 10 21.55 3.61 -2.95
CA LEU A 10 20.78 4.06 -1.78
C LEU A 10 20.09 2.92 -1.03
N LEU A 11 19.63 1.88 -1.73
CA LEU A 11 19.00 0.70 -1.13
C LEU A 11 20.01 -0.24 -0.45
N LYS A 12 21.31 -0.04 -0.68
CA LYS A 12 22.35 -0.73 0.10
C LYS A 12 22.44 -0.03 1.45
N ALA A 13 22.63 -0.78 2.53
CA ALA A 13 22.67 -0.31 3.91
C ALA A 13 23.90 0.58 4.26
N LYS A 14 24.26 1.52 3.38
CA LYS A 14 25.30 2.53 3.56
C LYS A 14 24.69 3.76 4.22
N PHE A 15 24.17 3.61 5.43
CA PHE A 15 23.45 4.67 6.16
C PHE A 15 24.26 5.95 6.36
N ASN A 16 25.59 5.88 6.32
CA ASN A 16 26.48 7.05 6.37
C ASN A 16 26.25 8.01 5.19
N LEU A 17 25.96 7.48 3.99
CA LEU A 17 25.70 8.28 2.79
C LEU A 17 24.34 9.00 2.84
N LEU A 18 23.40 8.52 3.66
CA LEU A 18 22.07 9.13 3.79
C LEU A 18 22.12 10.46 4.57
N LYS A 19 23.16 10.68 5.39
CA LYS A 19 23.33 11.91 6.16
C LYS A 19 23.57 13.13 5.26
N ASP A 20 24.29 12.91 4.17
CA ASP A 20 24.68 13.93 3.20
C ASP A 20 23.59 14.24 2.17
N ILE A 21 22.49 13.46 2.17
CA ILE A 21 21.36 13.68 1.27
C ILE A 21 20.46 14.77 1.84
N GLU A 22 20.18 15.78 1.02
CA GLU A 22 19.10 16.73 1.26
C GLU A 22 17.77 16.06 0.96
N THR A 23 16.93 15.92 2.00
CA THR A 23 15.58 15.38 1.84
C THR A 23 14.61 16.50 1.45
N ASP A 24 13.52 16.14 0.76
CA ASP A 24 12.42 17.05 0.44
C ASP A 24 11.89 17.80 1.67
N GLN A 25 11.97 17.16 2.84
CA GLN A 25 11.65 17.76 4.14
C GLN A 25 12.63 18.87 4.54
N LYS A 26 13.95 18.66 4.37
CA LYS A 26 14.97 19.71 4.59
C LYS A 26 14.82 20.86 3.60
N GLN A 27 14.38 20.56 2.37
CA GLN A 27 14.12 21.54 1.31
C GLN A 27 12.78 22.27 1.48
N LYS A 28 12.00 21.97 2.53
CA LYS A 28 10.68 22.59 2.81
C LYS A 28 9.71 22.49 1.61
N LEU A 29 9.83 21.43 0.82
CA LEU A 29 8.94 21.21 -0.32
C LEU A 29 7.50 20.94 0.17
N PRO A 30 6.49 21.34 -0.62
CA PRO A 30 5.11 21.03 -0.30
C PRO A 30 4.92 19.52 -0.25
N GLN A 31 4.11 19.06 0.70
CA GLN A 31 3.80 17.63 0.80
C GLN A 31 3.14 17.16 -0.50
N PRO A 32 3.58 16.01 -1.07
CA PRO A 32 2.94 15.47 -2.25
C PRO A 32 1.47 15.16 -1.97
N LEU A 33 0.68 15.09 -3.04
CA LEU A 33 -0.74 14.73 -2.97
C LEU A 33 -0.92 13.39 -2.24
N LEU A 34 -1.93 13.32 -1.37
CA LEU A 34 -2.23 12.12 -0.57
C LEU A 34 -2.62 10.92 -1.44
N GLN A 35 -3.16 11.18 -2.63
CA GLN A 35 -3.56 10.18 -3.60
C GLN A 35 -3.01 10.56 -4.98
N LYS A 36 -2.66 9.54 -5.77
CA LYS A 36 -2.30 9.76 -7.17
C LYS A 36 -3.51 10.28 -7.94
N SER A 37 -3.30 11.29 -8.79
CA SER A 37 -4.33 11.78 -9.70
C SER A 37 -4.71 10.67 -10.69
N VAL A 38 -6.00 10.49 -10.90
CA VAL A 38 -6.56 9.65 -11.98
C VAL A 38 -6.55 10.48 -13.27
N LYS A 39 -6.26 9.87 -14.43
CA LYS A 39 -6.37 10.59 -15.70
C LYS A 39 -7.82 10.67 -16.14
N GLU A 40 -8.18 11.72 -16.86
CA GLU A 40 -9.58 11.98 -17.27
C GLU A 40 -10.15 10.87 -18.18
N ASP A 41 -9.30 10.20 -18.96
CA ASP A 41 -9.70 9.14 -19.91
C ASP A 41 -9.58 7.71 -19.37
N GLU A 42 -9.35 7.52 -18.05
CA GLU A 42 -9.20 6.19 -17.45
C GLU A 42 -10.56 5.57 -17.07
N GLU A 43 -10.74 4.29 -17.37
CA GLU A 43 -11.93 3.53 -16.96
C GLU A 43 -11.93 3.31 -15.43
N ILE A 44 -13.02 3.69 -14.78
CA ILE A 44 -13.18 3.56 -13.33
C ILE A 44 -14.12 2.40 -13.03
N ILE A 45 -13.57 1.35 -12.41
CA ILE A 45 -14.35 0.21 -11.94
C ILE A 45 -14.76 0.47 -10.49
N ILE A 46 -16.07 0.55 -10.24
CA ILE A 46 -16.61 0.71 -8.89
C ILE A 46 -16.61 -0.65 -8.20
N LEU A 47 -15.83 -0.78 -7.11
CA LEU A 47 -15.81 -1.99 -6.31
C LEU A 47 -17.02 -2.05 -5.36
N PRO A 48 -17.60 -3.25 -5.13
CA PRO A 48 -18.67 -3.44 -4.18
C PRO A 48 -18.17 -3.19 -2.75
N LYS A 49 -19.09 -2.85 -1.84
CA LYS A 49 -18.77 -2.74 -0.42
C LYS A 49 -18.44 -4.12 0.13
N VAL A 50 -17.38 -4.20 0.93
CA VAL A 50 -16.95 -5.44 1.59
C VAL A 50 -18.06 -5.99 2.47
N ASP A 51 -18.43 -7.25 2.21
CA ASP A 51 -19.33 -8.05 3.04
C ASP A 51 -18.54 -9.09 3.85
N ARG A 52 -18.96 -9.32 5.09
CA ARG A 52 -18.43 -10.38 5.95
C ARG A 52 -18.80 -11.78 5.45
N ASN A 53 -19.81 -11.90 4.60
CA ASN A 53 -20.24 -13.18 4.04
C ASN A 53 -19.19 -13.82 3.12
N VAL A 54 -18.28 -13.00 2.56
CA VAL A 54 -17.14 -13.46 1.74
C VAL A 54 -16.10 -14.22 2.58
N ILE A 55 -16.09 -14.04 3.90
CA ILE A 55 -15.09 -14.64 4.79
C ILE A 55 -15.44 -16.10 5.06
N VAL A 56 -14.68 -17.00 4.46
CA VAL A 56 -14.80 -18.46 4.65
C VAL A 56 -14.33 -18.89 6.04
N LYS A 57 -13.24 -18.28 6.55
CA LYS A 57 -12.61 -18.64 7.81
C LYS A 57 -12.53 -17.45 8.75
N ARG A 58 -13.21 -17.53 9.88
CA ARG A 58 -13.37 -16.40 10.83
C ARG A 58 -12.41 -16.46 12.01
N ASP A 59 -11.89 -17.65 12.31
CA ASP A 59 -10.95 -17.83 13.41
C ASP A 59 -9.53 -17.44 12.97
N ILE A 60 -8.98 -16.41 13.63
CA ILE A 60 -7.66 -15.88 13.31
C ILE A 60 -6.53 -16.84 13.70
N PHE A 61 -6.69 -17.60 14.78
CA PHE A 61 -5.68 -18.55 15.23
C PHE A 61 -5.49 -19.61 14.16
N ASP A 62 -6.59 -20.17 13.68
CA ASP A 62 -6.57 -21.18 12.64
C ASP A 62 -6.06 -20.60 11.30
N CYS A 63 -6.36 -19.34 10.97
CA CYS A 63 -5.82 -18.68 9.76
C CYS A 63 -4.30 -18.55 9.79
N ILE A 64 -3.73 -18.25 10.96
CA ILE A 64 -2.27 -18.09 11.11
C ILE A 64 -1.58 -19.46 11.01
N MET A 65 -2.13 -20.49 11.64
CA MET A 65 -1.55 -21.83 11.66
C MET A 65 -1.56 -22.49 10.28
N ASP A 66 -2.61 -22.28 9.48
CA ASP A 66 -2.74 -22.87 8.15
C ASP A 66 -1.99 -22.09 7.05
N ARG A 67 -1.43 -20.92 7.38
CA ARG A 67 -0.83 -20.02 6.38
C ARG A 67 0.39 -20.66 5.72
N SER A 68 0.22 -21.02 4.45
CA SER A 68 1.26 -21.56 3.59
C SER A 68 1.38 -20.77 2.28
N SER A 69 2.57 -20.77 1.67
CA SER A 69 2.80 -20.11 0.39
C SER A 69 2.45 -21.06 -0.76
N ASN A 70 1.22 -20.99 -1.25
CA ASN A 70 0.75 -21.78 -2.38
C ASN A 70 1.19 -21.15 -3.71
N ARG A 71 1.68 -21.98 -4.64
CA ARG A 71 2.07 -21.58 -6.01
C ARG A 71 1.37 -22.39 -7.10
N VAL A 72 0.44 -23.24 -6.69
CA VAL A 72 -0.45 -24.01 -7.56
C VAL A 72 -1.84 -23.42 -7.35
N TYR A 73 -2.46 -22.93 -8.42
CA TYR A 73 -3.74 -22.22 -8.39
C TYR A 73 -4.78 -23.00 -9.17
N THR A 74 -6.06 -22.82 -8.79
CA THR A 74 -7.19 -23.29 -9.57
C THR A 74 -7.44 -22.35 -10.76
N GLU A 75 -8.15 -22.84 -11.77
CA GLU A 75 -8.58 -22.04 -12.94
C GLU A 75 -9.84 -21.19 -12.63
N GLU A 76 -10.30 -21.20 -11.39
CA GLU A 76 -11.49 -20.47 -10.96
C GLU A 76 -11.17 -18.97 -10.82
N SER A 77 -12.04 -18.13 -11.38
CA SER A 77 -11.92 -16.68 -11.27
C SER A 77 -12.36 -16.20 -9.90
N LEU A 78 -11.63 -15.24 -9.32
CA LEU A 78 -12.07 -14.51 -8.14
C LEU A 78 -13.31 -13.68 -8.46
N SER A 79 -14.29 -13.71 -7.56
CA SER A 79 -15.44 -12.82 -7.62
C SER A 79 -15.03 -11.36 -7.33
N LEU A 80 -15.84 -10.41 -7.79
CA LEU A 80 -15.59 -8.99 -7.54
C LEU A 80 -15.67 -8.64 -6.04
N GLU A 81 -16.46 -9.40 -5.28
CA GLU A 81 -16.59 -9.24 -3.82
C GLU A 81 -15.33 -9.71 -3.08
N GLU A 82 -14.79 -10.87 -3.44
CA GLU A 82 -13.50 -11.38 -2.92
C GLU A 82 -12.35 -10.43 -3.26
N LEU A 83 -12.34 -9.91 -4.49
CA LEU A 83 -11.34 -8.94 -4.92
C LEU A 83 -11.42 -7.64 -4.11
N SER A 84 -12.64 -7.14 -3.88
CA SER A 84 -12.87 -5.92 -3.06
C SER A 84 -12.38 -6.12 -1.62
N PHE A 85 -12.68 -7.28 -1.03
CA PHE A 85 -12.19 -7.66 0.30
C PHE A 85 -10.66 -7.63 0.35
N LEU A 86 -9.99 -8.30 -0.60
CA LEU A 86 -8.54 -8.38 -0.66
C LEU A 86 -7.88 -6.99 -0.74
N PHE A 87 -8.39 -6.11 -1.61
CA PHE A 87 -7.85 -4.75 -1.73
C PHE A 87 -8.04 -3.93 -0.46
N MET A 88 -9.21 -4.04 0.17
CA MET A 88 -9.51 -3.32 1.42
C MET A 88 -8.62 -3.76 2.57
N GLU A 89 -8.26 -5.04 2.65
CA GLU A 89 -7.33 -5.55 3.66
C GLU A 89 -5.91 -4.97 3.49
N HIS A 90 -5.40 -4.94 2.26
CA HIS A 90 -4.01 -4.58 1.98
C HIS A 90 -3.77 -3.08 1.91
N SER A 91 -4.73 -2.31 1.40
CA SER A 91 -4.51 -0.90 1.03
C SER A 91 -5.73 -0.01 1.26
N GLY A 92 -6.77 -0.51 1.92
CA GLY A 92 -7.98 0.25 2.22
C GLY A 92 -7.70 1.45 3.13
N SER A 93 -7.89 2.66 2.59
CA SER A 93 -7.80 3.88 3.39
C SER A 93 -9.12 4.12 4.11
N LYS A 94 -9.12 4.00 5.44
CA LYS A 94 -10.34 4.15 6.25
C LYS A 94 -10.68 5.63 6.51
N LYS A 95 -9.66 6.49 6.64
CA LYS A 95 -9.79 7.93 6.94
C LYS A 95 -8.56 8.67 6.42
N SER A 96 -8.74 9.82 5.77
CA SER A 96 -7.65 10.78 5.55
C SER A 96 -7.51 11.65 6.79
N CYS A 97 -6.48 11.44 7.61
CA CYS A 97 -6.16 12.35 8.72
C CYS A 97 -5.64 13.67 8.15
N ARG A 98 -6.40 14.76 8.31
CA ARG A 98 -5.89 16.12 8.10
C ARG A 98 -4.82 16.39 9.17
N LYS A 99 -3.79 17.18 8.84
CA LYS A 99 -2.77 17.62 9.81
C LYS A 99 -3.44 18.35 10.98
N SER A 100 -3.77 17.66 12.07
CA SER A 100 -3.73 18.28 13.38
C SER A 100 -2.25 18.48 13.71
N LYS A 101 -1.87 19.68 14.12
CA LYS A 101 -0.51 20.01 14.59
C LYS A 101 -0.10 18.94 15.60
N PHE A 102 0.78 18.01 15.21
CA PHE A 102 1.27 16.98 16.12
C PHE A 102 2.33 17.62 17.01
N CYS A 103 2.16 17.38 18.30
CA CYS A 103 2.77 18.07 19.43
C CYS A 103 4.29 18.04 19.42
N ASP A 104 4.88 19.16 19.82
CA ASP A 104 6.24 19.25 20.30
C ASP A 104 6.39 18.37 21.57
N PHE A 105 7.49 17.63 21.65
CA PHE A 105 7.98 16.97 22.86
C PHE A 105 9.25 17.69 23.34
#